data_AF-A0A847RTY1-F1
#
_entry.id   AF-A0A847RTY1-F1
#
_cell.length_a   1.000
_cell.length_b   1.000
_cell.length_c   1.000
_cell.angle_alpha   90.00
_cell.angle_beta   90.00
_cell.angle_gamma   90.00
#
_symmetry.space_group_name_H-M   'P 1'
#
loop_
_entity.id
_entity.type
_entity.pdbx_description
1 polymer ?
#
loop_
_entity_poly.entity_id
_entity_poly.type
_entity_poly.pdbx_seq_one_letter_code
_entity_poly.pdbx_strand_id
1 'polypeptide(L)'
;MPTPDMTNEQRLAAINNLPKATNASIRHMFAGIDKVLLKDDGVYDDKAMSDTVLLTLTAPEAISRIGQLLEIDETMTGFHCMCLGSYAIELHAHNTIKYIIGLHHGTSIRYSGWNGDAALSKTEELVTFLSEQGLTQPLEEHIQRIKDSEAGETAQRNWLQTAPETFRKHWAQIINMDSDYLSALIQDLHAEIPEQRQRIIALLQTFGKTDKYWSGYPYYESVPEDILKTYKVKDIIHAYLLSDRNYKTRRGLGRFLCSYDFKKIRKNYLNEIPMEVIDDLDKCFEHIGEKRGENEIFSLRKEKEKSLS
;
A
#
# COMPACT_ATOMS: atom_id res chain seq x y z
N MET A 1 -33.50 -19.23 -14.87
CA MET A 1 -33.15 -18.72 -16.21
C MET A 1 -31.72 -18.20 -16.11
N PRO A 2 -30.80 -18.58 -17.01
CA PRO A 2 -29.46 -17.99 -16.99
C PRO A 2 -29.60 -16.50 -17.30
N THR A 3 -29.11 -15.65 -16.41
CA THR A 3 -28.98 -14.21 -16.65
C THR A 3 -28.09 -14.00 -17.89
N PRO A 4 -28.46 -13.12 -18.83
CA PRO A 4 -27.62 -12.80 -19.96
C PRO A 4 -26.24 -12.37 -19.46
N ASP A 5 -25.19 -12.88 -20.11
CA ASP A 5 -23.80 -12.53 -19.81
C ASP A 5 -23.61 -11.05 -20.15
N MET A 6 -23.67 -10.19 -19.13
CA MET A 6 -23.45 -8.77 -19.30
C MET A 6 -21.96 -8.54 -19.49
N THR A 7 -21.62 -7.74 -20.51
CA THR A 7 -20.25 -7.25 -20.67
C THR A 7 -19.83 -6.45 -19.43
N ASN A 8 -18.51 -6.39 -19.14
CA ASN A 8 -17.99 -5.60 -18.02
C ASN A 8 -18.45 -4.13 -18.07
N GLU A 9 -18.57 -3.55 -19.26
CA GLU A 9 -19.06 -2.17 -19.44
C GLU A 9 -20.54 -2.02 -19.03
N GLN A 10 -21.40 -2.96 -19.39
CA GLN A 10 -22.81 -2.96 -19.00
C GLN A 10 -22.95 -3.13 -17.48
N ARG A 11 -22.12 -3.97 -16.87
CA ARG A 11 -22.10 -4.15 -15.40
C ARG A 11 -21.68 -2.86 -14.69
N LEU A 12 -20.65 -2.18 -15.16
CA LEU A 12 -20.20 -0.90 -14.60
C LEU A 12 -21.26 0.21 -14.76
N ALA A 13 -21.90 0.29 -15.94
CA ALA A 13 -22.98 1.24 -16.17
C ALA A 13 -24.18 0.99 -15.24
N ALA A 14 -24.53 -0.27 -15.00
CA ALA A 14 -25.59 -0.63 -14.06
C ALA A 14 -25.26 -0.23 -12.62
N ILE A 15 -24.03 -0.48 -12.16
CA ILE A 15 -23.57 -0.08 -10.81
C ILE A 15 -23.61 1.44 -10.64
N ASN A 16 -23.15 2.20 -11.63
CA ASN A 16 -23.14 3.66 -11.57
C ASN A 16 -24.54 4.30 -11.46
N ASN A 17 -25.59 3.57 -11.87
CA ASN A 17 -26.98 4.02 -11.76
C ASN A 17 -27.64 3.69 -10.41
N LEU A 18 -26.97 2.94 -9.53
CA LEU A 18 -27.46 2.67 -8.18
C LEU A 18 -27.40 3.95 -7.32
N PRO A 19 -28.23 4.05 -6.27
CA PRO A 19 -28.15 5.17 -5.35
C PRO A 19 -26.83 5.16 -4.58
N LYS A 20 -26.39 6.34 -4.13
CA LYS A 20 -25.30 6.44 -3.15
C LYS A 20 -25.73 5.88 -1.81
N ALA A 21 -24.76 5.39 -1.06
CA ALA A 21 -24.96 4.98 0.32
C ALA A 21 -25.39 6.17 1.19
N THR A 22 -26.36 5.95 2.09
CA THR A 22 -26.86 6.97 3.03
C THR A 22 -27.16 6.36 4.38
N ASN A 23 -27.12 7.17 5.43
CA ASN A 23 -27.56 6.79 6.77
C ASN A 23 -29.05 6.45 6.81
N ALA A 24 -29.86 7.04 5.93
CA ALA A 24 -31.25 6.65 5.76
C ALA A 24 -31.38 5.20 5.26
N SER A 25 -30.55 4.80 4.31
CA SER A 25 -30.54 3.42 3.80
C SER A 25 -30.08 2.41 4.86
N ILE A 26 -29.09 2.74 5.70
CA ILE A 26 -28.68 1.90 6.84
C ILE A 26 -29.84 1.73 7.83
N ARG A 27 -30.47 2.83 8.26
CA ARG A 27 -31.62 2.77 9.18
C ARG A 27 -32.75 1.91 8.62
N HIS A 28 -32.99 1.99 7.31
CA HIS A 28 -33.97 1.15 6.63
C HIS A 28 -33.58 -0.34 6.68
N MET A 29 -32.32 -0.68 6.44
CA MET A 29 -31.84 -2.07 6.47
C MET A 29 -32.02 -2.73 7.84
N PHE A 30 -31.86 -1.96 8.92
CA PHE A 30 -32.00 -2.47 10.30
C PHE A 30 -33.47 -2.52 10.78
N ALA A 31 -34.43 -2.01 10.01
CA ALA A 31 -35.83 -2.02 10.41
C ALA A 31 -36.40 -3.46 10.43
N GLY A 32 -36.79 -3.92 11.62
CA GLY A 32 -37.39 -5.26 11.81
C GLY A 32 -36.38 -6.41 11.80
N ILE A 33 -35.07 -6.11 11.89
CA ILE A 33 -34.02 -7.12 12.05
C ILE A 33 -34.03 -7.64 13.49
N ASP A 34 -34.03 -8.97 13.64
CA ASP A 34 -34.05 -9.66 14.93
C ASP A 34 -32.78 -10.47 15.21
N LYS A 35 -31.89 -10.59 14.22
CA LYS A 35 -30.62 -11.28 14.35
C LYS A 35 -29.59 -10.72 13.36
N VAL A 36 -28.36 -10.54 13.83
CA VAL A 36 -27.21 -10.15 13.00
C VAL A 36 -26.13 -11.21 13.14
N LEU A 37 -25.59 -11.67 12.02
CA LEU A 37 -24.44 -12.58 11.98
C LEU A 37 -23.26 -11.85 11.35
N LEU A 38 -22.10 -11.92 12.00
CA LEU A 38 -20.84 -11.57 11.35
C LEU A 38 -20.13 -12.87 11.00
N LYS A 39 -19.82 -13.02 9.72
CA LYS A 39 -19.14 -14.18 9.16
C LYS A 39 -17.74 -13.78 8.72
N ASP A 40 -16.87 -14.78 8.75
CA ASP A 40 -15.51 -14.65 8.24
C ASP A 40 -15.51 -14.33 6.74
N ASP A 41 -14.43 -13.73 6.24
CA ASP A 41 -14.26 -13.32 4.85
C ASP A 41 -15.28 -12.27 4.37
N GLY A 42 -15.13 -11.79 3.14
CA GLY A 42 -15.91 -10.72 2.55
C GLY A 42 -17.25 -11.14 1.93
N VAL A 43 -17.72 -10.26 1.03
CA VAL A 43 -18.95 -10.45 0.25
C VAL A 43 -18.62 -10.43 -1.23
N TYR A 44 -19.14 -11.42 -1.96
CA TYR A 44 -19.03 -11.52 -3.42
C TYR A 44 -20.39 -11.87 -4.03
N ASP A 45 -20.83 -11.11 -5.04
CA ASP A 45 -22.14 -11.27 -5.70
C ASP A 45 -23.29 -11.47 -4.69
N ASP A 46 -23.35 -10.58 -3.69
CA ASP A 46 -24.40 -10.49 -2.66
C ASP A 46 -24.47 -11.71 -1.74
N LYS A 47 -23.35 -12.42 -1.59
CA LYS A 47 -23.22 -13.59 -0.74
C LYS A 47 -22.00 -13.46 0.15
N ALA A 48 -22.13 -13.89 1.40
CA ALA A 48 -20.98 -14.13 2.26
C ALA A 48 -20.08 -15.19 1.62
N MET A 49 -18.77 -14.94 1.61
CA MET A 49 -17.80 -15.87 1.03
C MET A 49 -17.52 -17.08 1.94
N SER A 50 -17.70 -16.93 3.24
CA SER A 50 -17.59 -18.00 4.23
C SER A 50 -18.94 -18.31 4.87
N ASP A 51 -19.08 -19.54 5.35
CA ASP A 51 -20.18 -19.97 6.23
C ASP A 51 -19.80 -19.93 7.72
N THR A 52 -18.54 -19.66 8.04
CA THR A 52 -18.05 -19.56 9.42
C THR A 52 -18.62 -18.32 10.09
N VAL A 53 -19.51 -18.52 11.06
CA VAL A 53 -20.05 -17.44 11.91
C VAL A 53 -19.06 -17.14 13.04
N LEU A 54 -18.57 -15.90 13.09
CA LEU A 54 -17.65 -15.42 14.12
C LEU A 54 -18.38 -14.76 15.29
N LEU A 55 -19.51 -14.09 15.01
CA LEU A 55 -20.30 -13.41 16.02
C LEU A 55 -21.79 -13.47 15.67
N THR A 56 -22.64 -13.67 16.68
CA THR A 56 -24.10 -13.63 16.57
C THR A 56 -24.67 -12.65 17.57
N LEU A 57 -25.46 -11.70 17.09
CA LEU A 57 -26.18 -10.73 17.92
C LEU A 57 -27.69 -10.97 17.80
N THR A 58 -28.34 -11.24 18.92
CA THR A 58 -29.81 -11.42 19.01
C THR A 58 -30.46 -10.47 20.00
N ALA A 59 -29.68 -9.80 20.85
CA ALA A 59 -30.19 -8.84 21.81
C ALA A 59 -30.61 -7.55 21.07
N PRO A 60 -31.85 -7.05 21.24
CA PRO A 60 -32.34 -5.87 20.52
C PRO A 60 -31.46 -4.63 20.68
N GLU A 61 -30.90 -4.43 21.87
CA GLU A 61 -29.96 -3.35 22.18
C GLU A 61 -28.65 -3.47 21.41
N ALA A 62 -28.11 -4.69 21.26
CA ALA A 62 -26.89 -4.94 20.50
C ALA A 62 -27.11 -4.75 18.99
N ILE A 63 -28.25 -5.20 18.46
CA ILE A 63 -28.66 -5.01 17.06
C ILE A 63 -28.86 -3.52 16.75
N SER A 64 -29.55 -2.80 17.63
CA SER A 64 -29.73 -1.34 17.51
C SER A 64 -28.37 -0.64 17.56
N ARG A 65 -27.49 -1.06 18.48
CA ARG A 65 -26.15 -0.47 18.65
C ARG A 65 -25.28 -0.67 17.42
N ILE A 66 -25.17 -1.88 16.87
CA ILE A 66 -24.37 -2.11 15.66
C ILE A 66 -24.93 -1.31 14.47
N GLY A 67 -26.25 -1.22 14.31
CA GLY A 67 -26.87 -0.39 13.28
C GLY A 67 -26.52 1.10 13.39
N GLN A 68 -26.37 1.62 14.60
CA GLN A 68 -25.91 3.00 14.85
C GLN A 68 -24.40 3.19 14.65
N LEU A 69 -23.60 2.14 14.82
CA LEU A 69 -22.15 2.18 14.64
C LEU A 69 -21.73 1.97 13.18
N LEU A 70 -22.60 1.37 12.36
CA LEU A 70 -22.48 1.35 10.90
C LEU A 70 -22.89 2.68 10.23
N GLU A 71 -22.84 3.78 10.97
CA GLU A 71 -23.11 5.12 10.44
C GLU A 71 -22.08 5.49 9.38
N ILE A 72 -22.56 6.00 8.26
CA ILE A 72 -21.78 6.38 7.09
C ILE A 72 -21.39 7.85 7.18
N ASP A 73 -20.14 8.16 6.82
CA ASP A 73 -19.76 9.50 6.41
C ASP A 73 -20.27 9.76 4.98
N GLU A 74 -21.42 10.43 4.85
CA GLU A 74 -22.07 10.67 3.56
C GLU A 74 -21.24 11.57 2.62
N THR A 75 -20.21 12.25 3.13
CA THR A 75 -19.26 13.01 2.31
C THR A 75 -18.23 12.10 1.60
N MET A 76 -18.06 10.88 2.09
CA MET A 76 -17.07 9.89 1.63
C MET A 76 -17.76 8.62 1.12
N THR A 77 -18.50 8.75 0.02
CA THR A 77 -19.28 7.66 -0.62
C THR A 77 -18.97 7.51 -2.10
N GLY A 78 -19.19 6.31 -2.64
CA GLY A 78 -19.06 6.02 -4.08
C GLY A 78 -17.63 5.71 -4.54
N PHE A 79 -16.72 5.43 -3.60
CA PHE A 79 -15.42 4.84 -3.92
C PHE A 79 -15.52 3.32 -3.96
N HIS A 80 -14.46 2.63 -4.41
CA HIS A 80 -14.40 1.17 -4.37
C HIS A 80 -13.09 0.70 -3.75
N CYS A 81 -13.18 -0.05 -2.67
CA CYS A 81 -12.09 -0.85 -2.15
C CYS A 81 -11.85 -2.05 -3.07
N MET A 82 -10.58 -2.36 -3.34
CA MET A 82 -10.19 -3.47 -4.21
C MET A 82 -10.25 -4.85 -3.54
N CYS A 83 -10.55 -4.91 -2.24
CA CYS A 83 -10.78 -6.17 -1.53
C CYS A 83 -12.26 -6.58 -1.59
N LEU A 84 -12.54 -7.82 -1.16
CA LEU A 84 -13.89 -8.35 -1.04
C LEU A 84 -14.52 -8.06 0.33
N GLY A 85 -13.76 -7.46 1.25
CA GLY A 85 -14.13 -7.25 2.64
C GLY A 85 -13.36 -8.18 3.58
N SER A 86 -13.35 -7.84 4.86
CA SER A 86 -12.81 -8.68 5.94
C SER A 86 -13.90 -9.53 6.60
N TYR A 87 -15.15 -9.04 6.59
CA TYR A 87 -16.29 -9.71 7.21
C TYR A 87 -17.56 -9.51 6.37
N ALA A 88 -18.45 -10.49 6.41
CA ALA A 88 -19.81 -10.36 5.90
C ALA A 88 -20.78 -10.21 7.08
N ILE A 89 -21.61 -9.16 7.05
CA ILE A 89 -22.65 -8.87 8.03
C ILE A 89 -23.99 -9.27 7.42
N GLU A 90 -24.56 -10.39 7.86
CA GLU A 90 -25.89 -10.81 7.45
C GLU A 90 -26.93 -10.25 8.42
N LEU A 91 -27.94 -9.55 7.87
CA LEU A 91 -29.08 -9.04 8.63
C LEU A 91 -30.28 -9.97 8.42
N HIS A 92 -30.79 -10.55 9.50
CA HIS A 92 -31.89 -11.52 9.48
C HIS A 92 -33.16 -10.94 10.11
N ALA A 93 -34.31 -11.30 9.53
CA ALA A 93 -35.62 -11.10 10.14
C ALA A 93 -36.43 -12.39 10.01
N HIS A 94 -36.93 -12.91 11.13
CA HIS A 94 -37.69 -14.17 11.20
C HIS A 94 -36.95 -15.32 10.50
N ASN A 95 -35.64 -15.47 10.78
CA ASN A 95 -34.74 -16.46 10.18
C ASN A 95 -34.55 -16.38 8.66
N THR A 96 -34.91 -15.25 8.04
CA THR A 96 -34.64 -15.00 6.61
C THR A 96 -33.61 -13.88 6.48
N ILE A 97 -32.57 -14.11 5.66
CA ILE A 97 -31.60 -13.06 5.30
C ILE A 97 -32.33 -11.97 4.52
N LYS A 98 -32.21 -10.72 4.97
CA LYS A 98 -32.75 -9.54 4.31
C LYS A 98 -31.68 -8.76 3.56
N TYR A 99 -30.50 -8.63 4.17
CA TYR A 99 -29.38 -7.88 3.63
C TYR A 99 -28.07 -8.56 3.97
N ILE A 100 -27.07 -8.38 3.11
CA ILE A 100 -25.68 -8.79 3.35
C ILE A 100 -24.80 -7.57 3.07
N ILE A 101 -24.03 -7.15 4.07
CA ILE A 101 -23.13 -5.99 4.00
C ILE A 101 -21.70 -6.48 4.16
N GLY A 102 -20.81 -6.11 3.24
CA GLY A 102 -19.38 -6.36 3.40
C GLY A 102 -18.74 -5.28 4.28
N LEU A 103 -17.99 -5.66 5.31
CA LEU A 103 -17.18 -4.76 6.13
C LEU A 103 -15.72 -4.83 5.66
N HIS A 104 -15.20 -3.71 5.17
CA HIS A 104 -13.86 -3.59 4.59
C HIS A 104 -12.91 -2.96 5.60
N HIS A 105 -11.95 -3.74 6.08
CA HIS A 105 -10.87 -3.29 6.98
C HIS A 105 -11.38 -2.55 8.24
N GLY A 106 -12.61 -2.83 8.67
CA GLY A 106 -13.28 -2.15 9.78
C GLY A 106 -13.59 -0.67 9.56
N THR A 107 -13.34 -0.10 8.37
CA THR A 107 -13.42 1.36 8.10
C THR A 107 -14.46 1.75 7.07
N SER A 108 -14.92 0.82 6.24
CA SER A 108 -15.92 1.08 5.22
C SER A 108 -16.81 -0.11 5.00
N ILE A 109 -17.98 0.12 4.43
CA ILE A 109 -18.96 -0.93 4.14
C ILE A 109 -19.41 -0.89 2.68
N ARG A 110 -19.79 -2.07 2.17
CA ARG A 110 -20.32 -2.28 0.82
C ARG A 110 -21.67 -2.99 0.91
N TYR A 111 -22.64 -2.48 0.16
CA TYR A 111 -23.92 -3.14 -0.07
C TYR A 111 -24.25 -3.07 -1.55
N SER A 112 -24.79 -4.15 -2.10
CA SER A 112 -25.01 -4.31 -3.54
C SER A 112 -26.08 -3.40 -4.13
N GLY A 113 -26.94 -2.84 -3.29
CA GLY A 113 -27.89 -1.81 -3.69
C GLY A 113 -27.31 -0.41 -3.75
N TRP A 114 -26.00 -0.22 -3.53
CA TRP A 114 -25.32 1.06 -3.67
C TRP A 114 -24.36 1.08 -4.86
N ASN A 115 -24.06 2.27 -5.38
CA ASN A 115 -23.10 2.46 -6.47
C ASN A 115 -21.63 2.39 -6.05
N GLY A 116 -21.34 2.06 -4.79
CA GLY A 116 -19.99 1.94 -4.27
C GLY A 116 -19.95 1.73 -2.77
N ASP A 117 -18.75 1.83 -2.23
CA ASP A 117 -18.45 1.71 -0.81
C ASP A 117 -18.71 3.04 -0.10
N ALA A 118 -18.86 2.93 1.22
CA ALA A 118 -19.12 4.04 2.09
C ALA A 118 -18.19 3.98 3.31
N ALA A 119 -17.48 5.08 3.59
CA ALA A 119 -16.67 5.18 4.79
C ALA A 119 -17.56 5.25 6.04
N LEU A 120 -17.10 4.66 7.13
CA LEU A 120 -17.78 4.70 8.44
C LEU A 120 -17.37 5.93 9.23
N SER A 121 -18.33 6.65 9.80
CA SER A 121 -18.06 7.81 10.67
C SER A 121 -17.69 7.40 12.11
N LYS A 122 -17.94 6.14 12.50
CA LYS A 122 -17.74 5.60 13.86
C LYS A 122 -16.86 4.34 13.87
N THR A 123 -15.75 4.39 13.14
CA THR A 123 -14.84 3.24 12.96
C THR A 123 -14.36 2.70 14.31
N GLU A 124 -13.83 3.55 15.20
CA GLU A 124 -13.23 3.14 16.47
C GLU A 124 -14.27 2.54 17.42
N GLU A 125 -15.44 3.16 17.51
CA GLU A 125 -16.53 2.69 18.35
C GLU A 125 -17.12 1.38 17.83
N LEU A 126 -17.18 1.18 16.51
CA LEU A 126 -17.60 -0.09 15.91
C LEU A 126 -16.64 -1.21 16.28
N VAL A 127 -15.34 -1.07 16.03
CA VAL A 127 -14.38 -2.16 16.28
C VAL A 127 -14.24 -2.46 17.78
N THR A 128 -14.36 -1.43 18.64
CA THR A 128 -14.40 -1.61 20.10
C THR A 128 -15.64 -2.39 20.52
N PHE A 129 -16.82 -2.01 20.02
CA PHE A 129 -18.06 -2.75 20.30
C PHE A 129 -17.97 -4.21 19.84
N LEU A 130 -17.44 -4.48 18.65
CA LEU A 130 -17.26 -5.86 18.17
C LEU A 130 -16.34 -6.67 19.10
N SER A 131 -15.26 -6.06 19.58
CA SER A 131 -14.36 -6.68 20.56
C SER A 131 -15.07 -6.98 21.88
N GLU A 132 -15.90 -6.06 22.38
CA GLU A 132 -16.72 -6.26 23.59
C GLU A 132 -17.74 -7.40 23.42
N GLN A 133 -18.21 -7.63 22.19
CA GLN A 133 -19.07 -8.77 21.85
C GLN A 133 -18.29 -10.08 21.61
N GLY A 134 -16.96 -10.05 21.70
CA GLY A 134 -16.09 -11.24 21.58
C GLY A 134 -15.35 -11.40 20.25
N LEU A 135 -15.53 -10.49 19.29
CA LEU A 135 -14.80 -10.45 18.02
C LEU A 135 -13.65 -9.44 18.10
N THR A 136 -12.48 -9.87 18.62
CA THR A 136 -11.37 -8.97 18.96
C THR A 136 -10.50 -8.54 17.76
N GLN A 137 -10.41 -9.39 16.74
CA GLN A 137 -9.52 -9.18 15.59
C GLN A 137 -9.67 -7.81 14.89
N PRO A 138 -10.89 -7.27 14.64
CA PRO A 138 -11.04 -5.93 14.03
C PRO A 138 -10.37 -4.80 14.84
N LEU A 139 -10.42 -4.87 16.18
CA LEU A 139 -9.80 -3.87 17.05
C LEU A 139 -8.27 -4.01 17.03
N GLU A 140 -7.76 -5.24 17.06
CA GLU A 140 -6.33 -5.53 16.95
C GLU A 140 -5.74 -4.99 15.63
N GLU A 141 -6.42 -5.25 14.51
CA GLU A 141 -6.06 -4.73 13.19
C GLU A 141 -6.14 -3.19 13.11
N HIS A 142 -7.13 -2.58 13.77
CA HIS A 142 -7.24 -1.13 13.85
C HIS A 142 -6.07 -0.51 14.61
N ILE A 143 -5.73 -1.04 15.79
CA ILE A 143 -4.60 -0.60 16.59
C ILE A 143 -3.28 -0.77 15.83
N GLN A 144 -3.11 -1.90 15.13
CA GLN A 144 -1.90 -2.14 14.33
C GLN A 144 -1.78 -1.12 13.19
N ARG A 145 -2.87 -0.81 12.49
CA ARG A 145 -2.86 0.22 11.43
C ARG A 145 -2.52 1.62 11.95
N ILE A 146 -3.00 2.00 13.13
CA ILE A 146 -2.61 3.28 13.75
C ILE A 146 -1.09 3.30 13.98
N LYS A 147 -0.55 2.25 14.61
CA LYS A 147 0.90 2.13 14.83
C LYS A 147 1.70 2.18 13.53
N ASP A 148 1.24 1.46 12.50
CA ASP A 148 1.87 1.43 11.19
C ASP A 148 1.80 2.79 10.49
N SER A 149 0.70 3.53 10.66
CA SER A 149 0.53 4.89 10.13
C SER A 149 1.50 5.86 10.80
N GLU A 150 1.58 5.86 12.14
CA GLU A 150 2.51 6.70 12.91
C GLU A 150 3.97 6.40 12.57
N ALA A 151 4.31 5.10 12.46
CA ALA A 151 5.63 4.66 12.01
C ALA A 151 5.90 5.12 10.57
N GLY A 152 4.90 5.02 9.68
CA GLY A 152 4.97 5.47 8.30
C GLY A 152 5.20 6.98 8.17
N GLU A 153 4.48 7.81 8.94
CA GLU A 153 4.67 9.26 8.98
C GLU A 153 6.04 9.65 9.52
N THR A 154 6.53 8.93 10.52
CA THR A 154 7.88 9.13 11.07
C THR A 154 8.94 8.75 10.04
N ALA A 155 8.78 7.60 9.37
CA ALA A 155 9.66 7.17 8.29
C ALA A 155 9.68 8.19 7.14
N GLN A 156 8.51 8.68 6.73
CA GLN A 156 8.36 9.72 5.71
C GLN A 156 9.07 11.03 6.08
N ARG A 157 8.88 11.53 7.32
CA ARG A 157 9.60 12.72 7.80
C ARG A 157 11.11 12.51 7.79
N ASN A 158 11.58 11.37 8.30
CA ASN A 158 13.00 11.03 8.33
C ASN A 158 13.60 10.90 6.93
N TRP A 159 12.81 10.41 5.96
CA TRP A 159 13.19 10.32 4.56
C TRP A 159 13.35 11.71 3.95
N LEU A 160 12.37 12.60 4.12
CA LEU A 160 12.40 13.97 3.61
C LEU A 160 13.51 14.85 4.22
N GLN A 161 13.94 14.53 5.44
CA GLN A 161 15.11 15.18 6.05
C GLN A 161 16.44 14.75 5.41
N THR A 162 16.48 13.56 4.80
CA THR A 162 17.68 13.06 4.10
C THR A 162 17.65 13.41 2.61
N ALA A 163 16.47 13.59 2.03
CA ALA A 163 16.31 13.96 0.62
C ALA A 163 16.80 15.40 0.35
N PRO A 164 17.30 15.68 -0.87
CA PRO A 164 17.51 17.06 -1.34
C PRO A 164 16.25 17.92 -1.17
N GLU A 165 16.42 19.22 -0.91
CA GLU A 165 15.34 20.17 -0.61
C GLU A 165 14.26 20.18 -1.70
N THR A 166 14.67 20.02 -2.97
CA THR A 166 13.76 19.94 -4.11
C THR A 166 12.68 18.86 -3.96
N PHE A 167 12.94 17.75 -3.26
CA PHE A 167 11.91 16.74 -3.00
C PHE A 167 10.77 17.27 -2.12
N ARG A 168 11.07 18.18 -1.17
CA ARG A 168 10.04 18.85 -0.36
C ARG A 168 9.24 19.85 -1.20
N LYS A 169 9.89 20.56 -2.11
CA LYS A 169 9.24 21.49 -3.06
C LYS A 169 8.22 20.77 -3.95
N HIS A 170 8.51 19.55 -4.39
CA HIS A 170 7.65 18.73 -5.25
C HIS A 170 6.84 17.67 -4.49
N TRP A 171 6.73 17.78 -3.16
CA TRP A 171 6.19 16.70 -2.33
C TRP A 171 4.74 16.35 -2.69
N ALA A 172 3.89 17.36 -2.89
CA ALA A 172 2.48 17.16 -3.23
C ALA A 172 2.32 16.36 -4.53
N GLN A 173 3.13 16.66 -5.54
CA GLN A 173 3.09 15.97 -6.83
C GLN A 173 3.62 14.53 -6.73
N ILE A 174 4.67 14.33 -5.92
CA ILE A 174 5.25 13.00 -5.66
C ILE A 174 4.21 12.07 -5.02
N ILE A 175 3.53 12.53 -3.96
CA ILE A 175 2.55 11.70 -3.23
C ILE A 175 1.28 11.44 -4.04
N ASN A 176 0.88 12.38 -4.90
CA ASN A 176 -0.27 12.22 -5.79
C ASN A 176 0.05 11.43 -7.06
N MET A 177 1.33 11.07 -7.26
CA MET A 177 1.80 10.36 -8.45
C MET A 177 1.48 11.09 -9.76
N ASP A 178 1.58 12.42 -9.75
CA ASP A 178 1.36 13.23 -10.95
C ASP A 178 2.40 12.85 -12.02
N SER A 179 2.02 12.74 -13.29
CA SER A 179 2.96 12.25 -14.33
C SER A 179 3.99 13.29 -14.77
N ASP A 180 3.73 14.59 -14.54
CA ASP A 180 4.52 15.68 -15.12
C ASP A 180 5.58 16.29 -14.18
N TYR A 181 5.70 15.81 -12.94
CA TYR A 181 6.61 16.44 -11.96
C TYR A 181 8.08 16.10 -12.18
N LEU A 182 8.40 14.94 -12.76
CA LEU A 182 9.76 14.39 -12.75
C LEU A 182 10.76 15.30 -13.46
N SER A 183 10.38 15.87 -14.61
CA SER A 183 11.24 16.79 -15.36
C SER A 183 11.55 18.07 -14.57
N ALA A 184 10.54 18.65 -13.90
CA ALA A 184 10.70 19.83 -13.07
C ALA A 184 11.56 19.54 -11.82
N LEU A 185 11.34 18.38 -11.18
CA LEU A 185 12.14 17.91 -10.05
C LEU A 185 13.61 17.76 -10.43
N ILE A 186 13.92 17.15 -11.58
CA ILE A 186 15.30 16.99 -12.08
C ILE A 186 15.95 18.35 -12.34
N GLN A 187 15.23 19.29 -12.97
CA GLN A 187 15.75 20.63 -13.22
C GLN A 187 16.09 21.36 -11.93
N ASP A 188 15.19 21.32 -10.94
CA ASP A 188 15.43 21.95 -9.64
C ASP A 188 16.57 21.25 -8.88
N LEU A 189 16.69 19.92 -8.98
CA LEU A 189 17.81 19.17 -8.41
C LEU A 189 19.16 19.58 -9.04
N HIS A 190 19.18 19.86 -10.35
CA HIS A 190 20.36 20.38 -11.03
C HIS A 190 20.75 21.77 -10.54
N ALA A 191 19.78 22.62 -10.23
CA ALA A 191 20.03 23.95 -9.67
C ALA A 191 20.51 23.88 -8.20
N GLU A 192 19.91 23.01 -7.39
CA GLU A 192 20.26 22.81 -5.98
C GLU A 192 21.66 22.20 -5.80
N ILE A 193 21.99 21.19 -6.61
CA ILE A 193 23.26 20.47 -6.54
C ILE A 193 23.89 20.49 -7.94
N PRO A 194 24.68 21.51 -8.31
CA PRO A 194 25.20 21.66 -9.68
C PRO A 194 26.17 20.58 -10.14
N GLU A 195 26.88 19.94 -9.21
CA GLU A 195 27.85 18.89 -9.52
C GLU A 195 27.16 17.51 -9.69
N GLN A 196 27.27 16.90 -10.87
CA GLN A 196 26.65 15.60 -11.19
C GLN A 196 27.01 14.50 -10.19
N ARG A 197 28.28 14.41 -9.80
CA ARG A 197 28.75 13.41 -8.84
C ARG A 197 28.03 13.54 -7.49
N GLN A 198 27.92 14.76 -6.98
CA GLN A 198 27.24 15.03 -5.71
C GLN A 198 25.73 14.73 -5.81
N ARG A 199 25.10 15.01 -6.95
CA ARG A 199 23.70 14.61 -7.21
C ARG A 199 23.50 13.11 -7.11
N ILE A 200 24.33 12.35 -7.81
CA ILE A 200 24.24 10.88 -7.79
C ILE A 200 24.45 10.36 -6.36
N ILE A 201 25.46 10.86 -5.63
CA ILE A 201 25.70 10.46 -4.24
C ILE A 201 24.49 10.78 -3.36
N ALA A 202 23.92 11.98 -3.46
CA ALA A 202 22.73 12.37 -2.71
C ALA A 202 21.54 11.44 -3.03
N LEU A 203 21.29 11.16 -4.31
CA LEU A 203 20.23 10.25 -4.75
C LEU A 203 20.42 8.81 -4.23
N LEU A 204 21.65 8.29 -4.27
CA LEU A 204 21.97 6.98 -3.69
C LEU A 204 21.73 6.99 -2.17
N GLN A 205 22.11 8.04 -1.46
CA GLN A 205 21.87 8.15 -0.02
C GLN A 205 20.39 8.23 0.32
N THR A 206 19.61 9.01 -0.43
CA THR A 206 18.16 9.12 -0.29
C THR A 206 17.50 7.78 -0.62
N PHE A 207 17.91 7.11 -1.69
CA PHE A 207 17.39 5.78 -2.04
C PHE A 207 17.77 4.72 -1.02
N GLY A 208 18.96 4.80 -0.42
CA GLY A 208 19.40 3.88 0.62
C GLY A 208 18.70 4.09 1.96
N LYS A 209 18.01 5.22 2.16
CA LYS A 209 17.23 5.52 3.36
C LYS A 209 15.84 4.89 3.22
N THR A 210 15.71 3.65 3.63
CA THR A 210 14.42 2.94 3.70
C THR A 210 14.38 2.04 4.93
N ASP A 211 13.18 1.82 5.46
CA ASP A 211 12.94 0.79 6.49
C ASP A 211 12.46 -0.53 5.85
N LYS A 212 12.08 -0.52 4.55
CA LYS A 212 11.61 -1.68 3.77
C LYS A 212 12.45 -1.89 2.52
N TYR A 213 13.43 -2.80 2.62
CA TYR A 213 14.55 -2.92 1.68
C TYR A 213 14.17 -3.17 0.21
N TRP A 214 13.17 -4.02 -0.06
CA TRP A 214 12.96 -4.58 -1.41
C TRP A 214 11.55 -4.51 -1.97
N SER A 215 10.53 -4.39 -1.12
CA SER A 215 9.14 -4.36 -1.56
C SER A 215 8.24 -3.78 -0.48
N GLY A 216 7.06 -3.28 -0.87
CA GLY A 216 6.08 -2.72 0.06
C GLY A 216 6.51 -1.40 0.71
N TYR A 217 7.55 -0.75 0.19
CA TYR A 217 7.89 0.64 0.51
C TYR A 217 6.97 1.59 -0.25
N PRO A 218 6.69 2.78 0.30
CA PRO A 218 5.84 3.76 -0.35
C PRO A 218 6.49 4.30 -1.63
N TYR A 219 5.67 4.66 -2.63
CA TYR A 219 6.12 5.06 -3.96
C TYR A 219 7.17 6.18 -3.95
N TYR A 220 7.05 7.16 -3.05
CA TYR A 220 8.01 8.27 -2.98
C TYR A 220 9.47 7.81 -2.80
N GLU A 221 9.70 6.63 -2.20
CA GLU A 221 11.05 6.09 -2.04
C GLU A 221 11.66 5.56 -3.35
N SER A 222 10.88 5.32 -4.42
CA SER A 222 11.42 4.96 -5.74
C SER A 222 11.85 6.16 -6.58
N VAL A 223 11.40 7.37 -6.23
CA VAL A 223 11.69 8.57 -7.03
C VAL A 223 13.20 8.81 -7.23
N PRO A 224 14.08 8.62 -6.22
CA PRO A 224 15.52 8.68 -6.45
C PRO A 224 16.03 7.65 -7.47
N GLU A 225 15.45 6.45 -7.51
CA GLU A 225 15.78 5.42 -8.52
C GLU A 225 15.41 5.90 -9.92
N ASP A 226 14.22 6.49 -10.08
CA ASP A 226 13.75 6.99 -11.36
C ASP A 226 14.63 8.11 -11.90
N ILE A 227 15.12 8.99 -11.02
CA ILE A 227 16.13 10.00 -11.39
C ILE A 227 17.48 9.33 -11.69
N LEU A 228 17.93 8.35 -10.90
CA LEU A 228 19.19 7.63 -11.14
C LEU A 228 19.21 6.94 -12.51
N LYS A 229 18.07 6.40 -12.98
CA LYS A 229 17.93 5.80 -14.32
C LYS A 229 18.23 6.78 -15.47
N THR A 230 18.23 8.08 -15.22
CA THR A 230 18.60 9.11 -16.23
C THR A 230 20.12 9.29 -16.40
N TYR A 231 20.94 8.78 -15.46
CA TYR A 231 22.40 8.81 -15.53
C TYR A 231 22.95 7.54 -16.18
N LYS A 232 24.16 7.63 -16.74
CA LYS A 232 24.87 6.44 -17.24
C LYS A 232 25.34 5.60 -16.06
N VAL A 233 25.25 4.27 -16.17
CA VAL A 233 25.65 3.35 -15.09
C VAL A 233 27.10 3.57 -14.67
N LYS A 234 28.03 3.73 -15.62
CA LYS A 234 29.43 4.09 -15.33
C LYS A 234 29.58 5.35 -14.48
N ASP A 235 28.73 6.36 -14.66
CA ASP A 235 28.79 7.60 -13.90
C ASP A 235 28.27 7.36 -12.47
N ILE A 236 27.27 6.50 -12.30
CA ILE A 236 26.76 6.05 -11.00
C ILE A 236 27.84 5.30 -10.23
N ILE A 237 28.47 4.32 -10.87
CA ILE A 237 29.56 3.52 -10.27
C ILE A 237 30.75 4.41 -9.93
N HIS A 238 31.14 5.33 -10.82
CA HIS A 238 32.26 6.23 -10.55
C HIS A 238 31.97 7.18 -9.38
N ALA A 239 30.76 7.76 -9.31
CA ALA A 239 30.36 8.60 -8.18
C ALA A 239 30.35 7.82 -6.86
N TYR A 240 29.89 6.56 -6.87
CA TYR A 240 29.97 5.68 -5.72
C TYR A 240 31.42 5.44 -5.27
N LEU A 241 32.30 5.04 -6.19
CA LEU A 241 33.69 4.71 -5.87
C LEU A 241 34.46 5.90 -5.28
N LEU A 242 34.11 7.12 -5.69
CA LEU A 242 34.67 8.39 -5.19
C LEU A 242 33.96 8.98 -3.97
N SER A 243 32.86 8.36 -3.51
CA SER A 243 32.17 8.78 -2.29
C SER A 243 32.91 8.29 -1.04
N ASP A 244 32.41 8.69 0.14
CA ASP A 244 32.80 8.09 1.42
C ASP A 244 32.34 6.62 1.56
N ARG A 245 31.54 6.12 0.60
CA ARG A 245 30.87 4.82 0.60
C ARG A 245 30.19 4.56 1.93
N ASN A 246 29.58 5.57 2.55
CA ASN A 246 28.89 5.35 3.82
C ASN A 246 27.72 4.37 3.63
N TYR A 247 27.19 3.91 4.76
CA TYR A 247 26.12 2.93 4.82
C TYR A 247 24.92 3.26 3.91
N LYS A 248 24.50 4.52 3.84
CA LYS A 248 23.36 4.94 3.01
C LYS A 248 23.69 4.83 1.53
N THR A 249 24.89 5.27 1.13
CA THR A 249 25.34 5.18 -0.27
C THR A 249 25.46 3.72 -0.73
N ARG A 250 26.02 2.82 0.10
CA ARG A 250 26.09 1.38 -0.19
C ARG A 250 24.71 0.78 -0.40
N ARG A 251 23.78 1.05 0.53
CA ARG A 251 22.40 0.56 0.43
C ARG A 251 21.70 1.06 -0.83
N GLY A 252 21.84 2.35 -1.14
CA GLY A 252 21.26 2.93 -2.36
C GLY A 252 21.77 2.25 -3.61
N LEU A 253 23.09 2.04 -3.71
CA LEU A 253 23.67 1.38 -4.87
C LEU A 253 23.23 -0.09 -4.97
N GLY A 254 23.23 -0.82 -3.86
CA GLY A 254 22.76 -2.20 -3.81
C GLY A 254 21.32 -2.34 -4.27
N ARG A 255 20.42 -1.47 -3.76
CA ARG A 255 19.02 -1.41 -4.20
C ARG A 255 18.91 -1.10 -5.68
N PHE A 256 19.69 -0.15 -6.20
CA PHE A 256 19.65 0.22 -7.62
C PHE A 256 20.10 -0.94 -8.53
N LEU A 257 21.25 -1.55 -8.23
CA LEU A 257 21.81 -2.64 -9.05
C LEU A 257 21.00 -3.94 -8.97
N CYS A 258 20.15 -4.07 -7.94
CA CYS A 258 19.30 -5.23 -7.72
C CYS A 258 17.80 -4.91 -7.87
N SER A 259 17.46 -3.71 -8.34
CA SER A 259 16.06 -3.36 -8.60
C SER A 259 15.50 -4.22 -9.71
N TYR A 260 14.18 -4.45 -9.68
CA TYR A 260 13.51 -5.29 -10.65
C TYR A 260 13.76 -4.83 -12.09
N ASP A 261 13.71 -3.51 -12.33
CA ASP A 261 13.93 -2.96 -13.66
C ASP A 261 15.39 -3.01 -14.10
N PHE A 262 16.32 -2.68 -13.20
CA PHE A 262 17.74 -2.74 -13.54
C PHE A 262 18.18 -4.18 -13.84
N LYS A 263 17.69 -5.17 -13.07
CA LYS A 263 17.97 -6.60 -13.29
C LYS A 263 17.66 -7.05 -14.73
N LYS A 264 16.62 -6.53 -15.38
CA LYS A 264 16.26 -6.88 -16.77
C LYS A 264 17.35 -6.50 -17.77
N ILE A 265 18.08 -5.42 -17.51
CA ILE A 265 19.10 -4.85 -18.41
C ILE A 265 20.54 -4.99 -17.89
N ARG A 266 20.72 -5.41 -16.63
CA ARG A 266 21.98 -5.45 -15.89
C ARG A 266 23.13 -6.14 -16.63
N LYS A 267 22.84 -7.24 -17.34
CA LYS A 267 23.81 -7.97 -18.15
C LYS A 267 24.59 -7.09 -19.14
N ASN A 268 23.98 -6.02 -19.64
CA ASN A 268 24.59 -5.09 -20.59
C ASN A 268 25.62 -4.16 -19.93
N TYR A 269 25.61 -4.06 -18.60
CA TYR A 269 26.42 -3.13 -17.82
C TYR A 269 27.39 -3.84 -16.87
N LEU A 270 27.48 -5.17 -16.89
CA LEU A 270 28.36 -5.92 -15.99
C LEU A 270 29.82 -5.45 -16.11
N ASN A 271 30.29 -5.07 -17.30
CA ASN A 271 31.64 -4.54 -17.51
C ASN A 271 31.89 -3.21 -16.80
N GLU A 272 30.85 -2.43 -16.53
CA GLU A 272 30.93 -1.15 -15.82
C GLU A 272 30.89 -1.31 -14.30
N ILE A 273 30.63 -2.52 -13.78
CA ILE A 273 30.55 -2.84 -12.35
C ILE A 273 31.82 -3.63 -11.94
N PRO A 274 32.79 -3.00 -11.26
CA PRO A 274 33.98 -3.68 -10.75
C PRO A 274 33.65 -4.71 -9.67
N MET A 275 34.46 -5.76 -9.55
CA MET A 275 34.33 -6.74 -8.46
C MET A 275 34.42 -6.09 -7.08
N GLU A 276 35.26 -5.06 -6.93
CA GLU A 276 35.37 -4.28 -5.68
C GLU A 276 34.03 -3.70 -5.22
N VAL A 277 33.18 -3.25 -6.15
CA VAL A 277 31.83 -2.75 -5.81
C VAL A 277 30.97 -3.88 -5.28
N ILE A 278 30.99 -5.04 -5.94
CA ILE A 278 30.21 -6.21 -5.51
C ILE A 278 30.68 -6.66 -4.12
N ASP A 279 31.98 -6.74 -3.87
CA ASP A 279 32.55 -7.10 -2.57
C ASP A 279 32.18 -6.14 -1.45
N ASP A 280 32.14 -4.83 -1.75
CA ASP A 280 31.75 -3.80 -0.78
C ASP A 280 30.25 -3.86 -0.45
N LEU A 281 29.41 -4.16 -1.44
CA LEU A 281 27.97 -4.37 -1.23
C LEU A 281 27.69 -5.67 -0.46
N ASP A 282 28.40 -6.76 -0.77
CA ASP A 282 28.26 -8.07 -0.12
C ASP A 282 28.47 -7.93 1.41
N LYS A 283 29.59 -7.30 1.80
CA LYS A 283 29.89 -6.97 3.21
C LYS A 283 28.82 -6.09 3.85
N CYS A 284 28.26 -5.14 3.10
CA CYS A 284 27.22 -4.27 3.60
C CYS A 284 25.94 -5.04 3.93
N PHE A 285 25.46 -5.92 3.04
CA PHE A 285 24.22 -6.66 3.26
C PHE A 285 24.39 -7.80 4.28
N GLU A 286 25.56 -8.45 4.31
CA GLU A 286 25.93 -9.38 5.38
C GLU A 286 25.91 -8.71 6.75
N HIS A 287 26.49 -7.50 6.88
CA HIS A 287 26.51 -6.77 8.15
C HIS A 287 25.10 -6.38 8.64
N ILE A 288 24.17 -6.10 7.72
CA ILE A 288 22.77 -5.77 8.06
C ILE A 288 21.99 -7.03 8.43
N GLY A 289 22.45 -8.22 8.01
CA GLY A 289 21.74 -9.48 8.18
C GLY A 289 20.47 -9.56 7.33
N GLU A 290 20.45 -8.88 6.18
CA GLU A 290 19.28 -8.83 5.31
C GLU A 290 19.40 -9.88 4.20
N LYS A 291 18.83 -11.05 4.46
CA LYS A 291 18.98 -12.26 3.62
C LYS A 291 18.60 -12.07 2.16
N ARG A 292 17.59 -11.25 1.86
CA ARG A 292 17.19 -11.04 0.46
C ARG A 292 18.27 -10.28 -0.31
N GLY A 293 18.88 -9.29 0.32
CA GLY A 293 19.97 -8.50 -0.24
C GLY A 293 21.23 -9.31 -0.42
N GLU A 294 21.58 -10.15 0.55
CA GLU A 294 22.67 -11.12 0.39
C GLU A 294 22.45 -12.00 -0.85
N ASN A 295 21.24 -12.54 -1.03
CA ASN A 295 20.90 -13.37 -2.20
C ASN A 295 20.96 -12.58 -3.53
N GLU A 296 20.51 -11.32 -3.53
CA GLU A 296 20.54 -10.46 -4.71
C GLU A 296 21.96 -10.08 -5.12
N ILE A 297 22.83 -9.75 -4.15
CA ILE A 297 24.25 -9.46 -4.39
C ILE A 297 25.00 -10.72 -4.81
N PHE A 298 24.72 -11.87 -4.21
CA PHE A 298 25.26 -13.16 -4.65
C PHE A 298 24.90 -13.46 -6.11
N SER A 299 23.65 -13.21 -6.50
CA SER A 299 23.21 -13.38 -7.89
C SER A 299 23.95 -12.43 -8.85
N LEU A 300 24.15 -11.16 -8.46
CA LEU A 300 24.96 -10.20 -9.21
C LEU A 300 26.41 -10.67 -9.37
N ARG A 301 27.03 -11.19 -8.30
CA ARG A 301 28.38 -11.77 -8.35
C ARG A 301 28.48 -12.89 -9.38
N LYS A 302 27.54 -13.84 -9.36
CA LYS A 302 27.51 -14.97 -10.30
C LYS A 302 27.36 -14.52 -11.76
N GLU A 303 26.52 -13.52 -12.01
CA GLU A 303 26.40 -12.92 -13.34
C GLU A 303 27.72 -12.29 -13.81
N LYS A 304 28.40 -11.55 -12.92
CA LYS A 304 29.69 -10.91 -13.22
C LYS A 304 30.79 -11.94 -13.48
N GLU A 305 30.91 -12.97 -12.67
CA GLU A 305 31.88 -14.06 -12.86
C GLU A 305 31.68 -14.74 -14.23
N LYS A 306 30.42 -15.03 -14.59
CA LYS A 306 30.08 -15.61 -15.90
C LYS A 306 30.40 -14.69 -17.08
N SER A 307 30.35 -13.37 -16.92
CA SER A 307 30.72 -12.44 -17.99
C SER A 307 32.23 -12.33 -18.24
N LEU A 308 33.05 -12.82 -17.28
CA LEU A 308 34.51 -12.81 -17.37
C LEU A 308 35.09 -14.11 -17.93
N SER A 309 34.30 -15.19 -17.92
CA SER A 309 34.64 -16.51 -18.50
C SER A 309 34.31 -16.59 -19.99
#